data_AF-A0A2S6TGZ6-F1
#
_entry.id   AF-A0A2S6TGZ6-F1
#
_cell.length_a   1.000
_cell.length_b   1.000
_cell.length_c   1.000
_cell.angle_alpha   90.00
_cell.angle_beta   90.00
_cell.angle_gamma   90.00
#
_symmetry.space_group_name_H-M   'P 1'
#
loop_
_entity.id
_entity.type
_entity.pdbx_description
1 polymer ?
#
loop_
_entity_poly.entity_id
_entity_poly.type
_entity_poly.pdbx_seq_one_letter_code
_entity_poly.pdbx_strand_id
1 'polypeptide(L)'
;AAERAADTGALTAERLAKIYMAEKFEPVELNNSLSLAAADRSPRGRALLFQSAQVESVSMAQAAIYSKAFDLAQEDGRYLATINLYRPLLTKLGTTEDLSWFAAEAARAFYSLDRPLPARGWMEILRLAAEKDDAIKSTLDRLWLINLLSDSTDLEFETGLLKWLDAHQQSSEMQFRSICTAGLRLIEALGYQVPDSAWWKVLESAAEVRRGSGDPVMRRAMLRASEAGRRGETVLLMLLAFGGKAPGIENIDTTATAARALRLVGLEAEARQLVLELAAKEGL
;
A
#
# COMPACT_ATOMS: atom_id res chain seq x y z
N ALA A 1 -18.12 13.12 7.90
CA ALA A 1 -18.57 13.32 6.51
C ALA A 1 -17.40 13.68 5.60
N ALA A 2 -16.56 14.65 5.98
CA ALA A 2 -15.40 15.08 5.20
C ALA A 2 -14.42 13.94 4.85
N GLU A 3 -14.04 13.09 5.83
CA GLU A 3 -13.14 11.95 5.54
C GLU A 3 -13.71 10.99 4.50
N ARG A 4 -15.00 10.62 4.60
CA ARG A 4 -15.65 9.77 3.59
C ARG A 4 -15.66 10.40 2.19
N ALA A 5 -15.80 11.73 2.13
CA ALA A 5 -15.68 12.45 0.86
C ALA A 5 -14.23 12.43 0.34
N ALA A 6 -13.23 12.45 1.23
CA ALA A 6 -11.83 12.31 0.84
C ALA A 6 -11.51 10.89 0.35
N ASP A 7 -12.03 9.86 1.02
CA ASP A 7 -11.86 8.44 0.66
C ASP A 7 -12.39 8.15 -0.76
N THR A 8 -13.39 8.92 -1.22
CA THR A 8 -14.01 8.79 -2.55
C THR A 8 -13.48 9.81 -3.57
N GLY A 9 -12.50 10.62 -3.20
CA GLY A 9 -11.94 11.68 -4.05
C GLY A 9 -12.85 12.90 -4.25
N ALA A 10 -14.05 12.93 -3.64
CA ALA A 10 -14.97 14.07 -3.68
C ALA A 10 -14.47 15.29 -2.89
N LEU A 11 -13.49 15.11 -2.00
CA LEU A 11 -12.85 16.17 -1.22
C LEU A 11 -11.32 15.98 -1.25
N THR A 12 -10.56 17.04 -1.52
CA THR A 12 -9.10 16.93 -1.62
C THR A 12 -8.44 16.82 -0.25
N ALA A 13 -7.24 16.22 -0.21
CA ALA A 13 -6.41 16.13 0.99
C ALA A 13 -6.14 17.51 1.64
N GLU A 14 -5.93 18.55 0.83
CA GLU A 14 -5.69 19.92 1.31
C GLU A 14 -6.92 20.51 1.98
N ARG A 15 -8.12 20.19 1.47
CA ARG A 15 -9.37 20.62 2.11
C ARG A 15 -9.62 19.85 3.40
N LEU A 16 -9.27 18.56 3.45
CA LEU A 16 -9.35 17.76 4.68
C LEU A 16 -8.40 18.30 5.74
N ALA A 17 -7.16 18.62 5.36
CA ALA A 17 -6.19 19.26 6.24
C ALA A 17 -6.74 20.55 6.85
N LYS A 18 -7.39 21.42 6.06
CA LYS A 18 -8.03 22.65 6.57
C LYS A 18 -9.14 22.37 7.57
N ILE A 19 -9.90 21.31 7.38
CA ILE A 19 -10.95 20.90 8.33
C ILE A 19 -10.31 20.40 9.62
N TYR A 20 -9.28 19.56 9.53
CA TYR A 20 -8.54 19.11 10.72
C TYR A 20 -7.95 20.28 11.49
N MET A 21 -7.36 21.27 10.80
CA MET A 21 -6.80 22.47 11.44
C MET A 21 -7.84 23.40 12.08
N ALA A 22 -9.13 23.25 11.79
CA ALA A 22 -10.19 24.04 12.41
C ALA A 22 -10.62 23.49 13.78
N GLU A 23 -10.31 22.21 14.06
CA GLU A 23 -10.54 21.60 15.37
C GLU A 23 -9.59 22.20 16.41
N LYS A 24 -10.11 22.40 17.63
CA LYS A 24 -9.33 22.95 18.74
C LYS A 24 -8.83 21.82 19.62
N PHE A 25 -7.53 21.84 19.91
CA PHE A 25 -6.88 20.96 20.87
C PHE A 25 -6.10 21.77 21.88
N GLU A 26 -6.13 21.33 23.13
CA GLU A 26 -5.30 21.89 24.17
C GLU A 26 -3.83 21.44 23.98
N PRO A 27 -2.84 22.23 24.43
CA PRO A 27 -1.42 21.86 24.31
C PRO A 27 -1.10 20.48 24.93
N VAL A 28 -1.78 20.13 26.02
CA VAL A 28 -1.63 18.82 26.67
C VAL A 28 -2.15 17.66 25.82
N GLU A 29 -3.16 17.91 24.98
CA GLU A 29 -3.67 16.89 24.05
C GLU A 29 -2.67 16.66 22.91
N LEU A 30 -2.08 17.73 22.36
CA LEU A 30 -1.05 17.64 21.31
C LEU A 30 0.18 16.85 21.80
N ASN A 31 0.65 17.14 23.01
CA ASN A 31 1.78 16.44 23.62
C ASN A 31 1.52 14.95 23.91
N ASN A 32 0.26 14.56 24.13
CA ASN A 32 -0.16 13.18 24.37
C ASN A 32 -0.88 12.54 23.18
N SER A 33 -0.69 13.12 21.98
CA SER A 33 -1.46 12.79 20.78
C SER A 33 -1.41 11.30 20.41
N LEU A 34 -0.27 10.64 20.52
CA LEU A 34 -0.10 9.21 20.20
C LEU A 34 -1.05 8.31 21.01
N SER A 35 -1.09 8.52 22.33
CA SER A 35 -1.92 7.73 23.24
C SER A 35 -3.40 8.08 23.11
N LEU A 36 -3.72 9.37 23.00
CA LEU A 36 -5.10 9.84 22.88
C LEU A 36 -5.74 9.37 21.58
N ALA A 37 -5.03 9.44 20.46
CA ALA A 37 -5.55 8.98 19.16
C ALA A 37 -5.64 7.44 19.07
N ALA A 38 -4.80 6.70 19.81
CA ALA A 38 -4.96 5.25 19.91
C ALA A 38 -6.25 4.87 20.65
N ALA A 39 -6.62 5.64 21.69
CA ALA A 39 -7.85 5.45 22.45
C ALA A 39 -9.09 5.99 21.71
N ASP A 40 -8.95 7.09 20.97
CA ASP A 40 -10.00 7.72 20.18
C ASP A 40 -9.77 7.53 18.68
N ARG A 41 -10.36 6.47 18.11
CA ARG A 41 -10.31 6.19 16.66
C ARG A 41 -11.31 7.00 15.82
N SER A 42 -11.87 8.05 16.40
CA SER A 42 -12.76 8.97 15.69
C SER A 42 -11.98 9.93 14.77
N PRO A 43 -12.67 10.68 13.89
CA PRO A 43 -12.04 11.74 13.10
C PRO A 43 -11.28 12.77 13.95
N ARG A 44 -11.69 12.99 15.21
CA ARG A 44 -11.03 13.93 16.13
C ARG A 44 -9.64 13.43 16.52
N GLY A 45 -9.49 12.16 16.87
CA GLY A 45 -8.18 11.57 17.16
C GLY A 45 -7.22 11.60 15.95
N ARG A 46 -7.74 11.38 14.73
CA ARG A 46 -6.93 11.53 13.51
C ARG A 46 -6.52 12.98 13.23
N ALA A 47 -7.42 13.94 13.48
CA ALA A 47 -7.10 15.36 13.40
C ALA A 47 -6.04 15.75 14.45
N LEU A 48 -6.09 15.17 15.66
CA LEU A 48 -5.10 15.38 16.71
C LEU A 48 -3.69 14.94 16.28
N LEU A 49 -3.55 13.74 15.70
CA LEU A 49 -2.26 13.28 15.17
C LEU A 49 -1.75 14.20 14.05
N PHE A 50 -2.65 14.62 13.14
CA PHE A 50 -2.25 15.47 12.02
C PHE A 50 -1.80 16.87 12.46
N GLN A 51 -2.48 17.46 13.45
CA GLN A 51 -2.06 18.75 14.02
C GLN A 51 -0.74 18.60 14.79
N SER A 52 -0.60 17.55 15.60
CA SER A 52 0.63 17.25 16.34
C SER A 52 1.83 17.12 15.40
N ALA A 53 1.67 16.37 14.31
CA ALA A 53 2.64 16.22 13.24
C ALA A 53 3.09 17.55 12.59
N GLN A 54 2.21 18.56 12.54
CA GLN A 54 2.51 19.86 11.95
C GLN A 54 3.28 20.80 12.88
N VAL A 55 3.00 20.74 14.19
CA VAL A 55 3.63 21.60 15.18
C VAL A 55 4.92 21.01 15.73
N GLU A 56 5.09 19.69 15.64
CA GLU A 56 6.32 19.00 16.02
C GLU A 56 7.50 19.45 15.14
N SER A 57 8.62 19.74 15.77
CA SER A 57 9.85 20.25 15.14
C SER A 57 10.96 19.20 15.08
N VAL A 58 10.88 18.16 15.90
CA VAL A 58 11.87 17.09 15.97
C VAL A 58 11.52 15.98 14.96
N SER A 59 12.39 15.74 13.98
CA SER A 59 12.16 14.76 12.91
C SER A 59 11.84 13.35 13.43
N MET A 60 12.51 12.92 14.51
CA MET A 60 12.25 11.62 15.14
C MET A 60 10.82 11.52 15.69
N ALA A 61 10.35 12.57 16.35
CA ALA A 61 8.99 12.63 16.89
C ALA A 61 7.94 12.73 15.79
N GLN A 62 8.23 13.50 14.71
CA GLN A 62 7.39 13.53 13.51
C GLN A 62 7.21 12.13 12.91
N ALA A 63 8.30 11.39 12.70
CA ALA A 63 8.27 10.03 12.17
C ALA A 63 7.43 9.08 13.06
N ALA A 64 7.56 9.18 14.39
CA ALA A 64 6.73 8.42 15.33
C ALA A 64 5.23 8.75 15.21
N ILE A 65 4.87 10.02 15.02
CA ILE A 65 3.48 10.43 14.79
C ILE A 65 2.96 9.90 13.46
N TYR A 66 3.77 9.96 12.39
CA TYR A 66 3.38 9.47 11.07
C TYR A 66 3.15 7.97 11.10
N SER A 67 4.08 7.23 11.70
CA SER A 67 3.97 5.78 11.85
C SER A 67 2.70 5.40 12.60
N LYS A 68 2.41 6.09 13.73
CA LYS A 68 1.18 5.85 14.47
C LYS A 68 -0.08 6.17 13.66
N ALA A 69 -0.08 7.25 12.89
CA ALA A 69 -1.20 7.63 12.03
C ALA A 69 -1.43 6.61 10.91
N PHE A 70 -0.35 6.06 10.34
CA PHE A 70 -0.40 5.09 9.25
C PHE A 70 -0.83 3.72 9.74
N ASP A 71 -0.36 3.27 10.90
CA ASP A 71 -0.83 2.04 11.55
C ASP A 71 -2.35 2.09 11.82
N LEU A 72 -2.83 3.17 12.44
CA LEU A 72 -4.27 3.32 12.71
C LEU A 72 -5.08 3.38 11.40
N ALA A 73 -4.55 4.08 10.38
CA ALA A 73 -5.20 4.15 9.08
C ALA A 73 -5.21 2.81 8.35
N GLN A 74 -4.19 1.98 8.54
CA GLN A 74 -4.12 0.64 8.00
C GLN A 74 -5.24 -0.24 8.58
N GLU A 75 -5.37 -0.25 9.90
CA GLU A 75 -6.41 -1.00 10.61
C GLU A 75 -7.83 -0.52 10.24
N ASP A 76 -8.00 0.78 9.99
CA ASP A 76 -9.28 1.39 9.63
C ASP A 76 -9.58 1.35 8.11
N GLY A 77 -8.69 0.77 7.29
CA GLY A 77 -8.85 0.66 5.84
C GLY A 77 -8.74 2.01 5.07
N ARG A 78 -8.00 2.97 5.63
CA ARG A 78 -7.85 4.36 5.15
C ARG A 78 -6.41 4.75 4.82
N TYR A 79 -5.51 3.79 4.77
CA TYR A 79 -4.07 4.01 4.60
C TYR A 79 -3.77 5.00 3.46
N LEU A 80 -4.28 4.77 2.24
CA LEU A 80 -4.03 5.62 1.07
C LEU A 80 -4.50 7.07 1.27
N ALA A 81 -5.69 7.27 1.85
CA ALA A 81 -6.22 8.61 2.13
C ALA A 81 -5.35 9.34 3.16
N THR A 82 -4.89 8.63 4.19
CA THR A 82 -4.04 9.18 5.25
C THR A 82 -2.64 9.53 4.73
N ILE A 83 -1.95 8.66 4.01
CA ILE A 83 -0.62 8.99 3.46
C ILE A 83 -0.72 10.16 2.46
N ASN A 84 -1.81 10.26 1.69
CA ASN A 84 -2.05 11.36 0.77
C ASN A 84 -2.22 12.70 1.53
N LEU A 85 -2.90 12.67 2.68
CA LEU A 85 -3.02 13.82 3.59
C LEU A 85 -1.67 14.23 4.20
N TYR A 86 -0.85 13.26 4.60
CA TYR A 86 0.46 13.49 5.21
C TYR A 86 1.58 13.78 4.18
N ARG A 87 1.34 13.59 2.88
CA ARG A 87 2.33 13.77 1.80
C ARG A 87 3.17 15.05 1.93
N PRO A 88 2.60 16.25 2.17
CA PRO A 88 3.40 17.47 2.28
C PRO A 88 4.34 17.46 3.49
N LEU A 89 3.96 16.78 4.58
CA LEU A 89 4.77 16.65 5.79
C LEU A 89 5.87 15.60 5.59
N LEU A 90 5.52 14.43 5.04
CA LEU A 90 6.47 13.40 4.64
C LEU A 90 7.56 13.94 3.69
N THR A 91 7.20 14.80 2.74
CA THR A 91 8.17 15.38 1.79
C THR A 91 9.18 16.31 2.47
N LYS A 92 8.78 16.93 3.59
CA LYS A 92 9.67 17.80 4.38
C LYS A 92 10.53 17.00 5.37
N LEU A 93 10.09 15.81 5.75
CA LEU A 93 10.86 14.89 6.58
C LEU A 93 12.08 14.45 5.78
N GLY A 94 13.25 14.98 6.14
CA GLY A 94 14.51 14.63 5.49
C GLY A 94 14.87 13.15 5.68
N THR A 95 15.67 12.63 4.77
CA THR A 95 16.21 11.27 4.82
C THR A 95 17.51 11.28 5.64
N THR A 96 17.47 10.83 6.90
CA THR A 96 18.65 10.71 7.79
C THR A 96 18.79 9.28 8.32
N GLU A 97 20.01 8.85 8.63
CA GLU A 97 20.30 7.48 9.11
C GLU A 97 19.54 7.14 10.41
N ASP A 98 19.35 8.11 11.30
CA ASP A 98 18.57 7.97 12.54
C ASP A 98 17.10 7.59 12.29
N LEU A 99 16.58 7.79 11.07
CA LEU A 99 15.21 7.46 10.67
C LEU A 99 15.14 6.13 9.90
N SER A 100 16.20 5.32 9.89
CA SER A 100 16.24 4.00 9.24
C SER A 100 15.09 3.08 9.64
N TRP A 101 14.67 3.12 10.90
CA TRP A 101 13.53 2.35 11.41
C TRP A 101 12.19 2.71 10.72
N PHE A 102 12.04 3.95 10.25
CA PHE A 102 10.84 4.46 9.57
C PHE A 102 10.98 4.38 8.04
N ALA A 103 12.18 4.13 7.52
CA ALA A 103 12.48 4.23 6.09
C ALA A 103 11.62 3.31 5.22
N ALA A 104 11.34 2.10 5.70
CA ALA A 104 10.49 1.15 4.99
C ALA A 104 9.05 1.68 4.80
N GLU A 105 8.49 2.27 5.86
CA GLU A 105 7.15 2.85 5.83
C GLU A 105 7.09 4.12 4.97
N ALA A 106 8.10 4.98 5.04
CA ALA A 106 8.21 6.15 4.19
C ALA A 106 8.31 5.78 2.71
N ALA A 107 9.16 4.80 2.36
CA ALA A 107 9.31 4.30 1.00
C ALA A 107 7.98 3.75 0.46
N ARG A 108 7.31 2.89 1.23
CA ARG A 108 5.99 2.35 0.91
C ARG A 108 4.98 3.46 0.65
N ALA A 109 4.90 4.47 1.53
CA ALA A 109 3.99 5.59 1.38
C ALA A 109 4.26 6.41 0.10
N PHE A 110 5.53 6.71 -0.20
CA PHE A 110 5.88 7.46 -1.41
C PHE A 110 5.61 6.68 -2.70
N TYR A 111 5.92 5.38 -2.74
CA TYR A 111 5.59 4.54 -3.89
C TYR A 111 4.08 4.45 -4.14
N SER A 112 3.28 4.33 -3.08
CA SER A 112 1.80 4.34 -3.18
C SER A 112 1.24 5.61 -3.84
N LEU A 113 1.93 6.73 -3.63
CA LEU A 113 1.54 8.06 -4.11
C LEU A 113 2.14 8.40 -5.47
N ASP A 114 2.72 7.42 -6.18
CA ASP A 114 3.45 7.61 -7.43
C ASP A 114 4.54 8.69 -7.29
N ARG A 115 5.37 8.55 -6.25
CA ARG A 115 6.53 9.42 -5.95
C ARG A 115 7.80 8.59 -5.81
N PRO A 116 8.30 7.98 -6.90
CA PRO A 116 9.44 7.07 -6.83
C PRO A 116 10.75 7.77 -6.43
N LEU A 117 10.93 9.05 -6.77
CA LEU A 117 12.18 9.76 -6.45
C LEU A 117 12.41 9.94 -4.93
N PRO A 118 11.47 10.48 -4.13
CA PRO A 118 11.60 10.46 -2.68
C PRO A 118 11.69 9.04 -2.09
N ALA A 119 10.94 8.09 -2.64
CA ALA A 119 10.95 6.70 -2.16
C ALA A 119 12.35 6.08 -2.26
N ARG A 120 13.06 6.29 -3.38
CA ARG A 120 14.44 5.82 -3.56
C ARG A 120 15.38 6.30 -2.46
N GLY A 121 15.28 7.56 -2.04
CA GLY A 121 16.11 8.09 -0.94
C GLY A 121 15.90 7.33 0.39
N TRP A 122 14.65 6.97 0.69
CA TRP A 122 14.34 6.13 1.85
C TRP A 122 14.80 4.68 1.67
N MET A 123 14.66 4.11 0.47
CA MET A 123 15.17 2.77 0.15
C MET A 123 16.69 2.68 0.30
N GLU A 124 17.44 3.75 -0.05
CA GLU A 124 18.90 3.78 0.14
C GLU A 124 19.28 3.74 1.63
N ILE A 125 18.60 4.50 2.49
CA ILE A 125 18.82 4.43 3.94
C ILE A 125 18.57 3.01 4.44
N LEU A 126 17.44 2.41 4.02
CA LEU A 126 17.08 1.06 4.44
C LEU A 126 18.12 0.03 3.97
N ARG A 127 18.64 0.17 2.75
CA ARG A 127 19.67 -0.71 2.19
C ARG A 127 20.98 -0.63 2.98
N LEU A 128 21.43 0.59 3.29
CA LEU A 128 22.66 0.80 4.08
C LEU A 128 22.52 0.23 5.49
N ALA A 129 21.34 0.38 6.11
CA ALA A 129 21.07 -0.19 7.42
C ALA A 129 20.98 -1.73 7.40
N ALA A 130 20.43 -2.31 6.31
CA ALA A 130 20.33 -3.75 6.11
C ALA A 130 21.68 -4.47 5.98
N GLU A 131 22.78 -3.76 5.68
CA GLU A 131 24.12 -4.36 5.66
C GLU A 131 24.59 -4.83 7.03
N LYS A 132 24.01 -4.28 8.11
CA LYS A 132 24.44 -4.51 9.49
C LYS A 132 23.36 -5.15 10.37
N ASP A 133 22.12 -5.24 9.87
CA ASP A 133 20.97 -5.72 10.63
C ASP A 133 20.09 -6.64 9.76
N ASP A 134 20.05 -7.93 10.12
CA ASP A 134 19.26 -8.95 9.43
C ASP A 134 17.74 -8.71 9.52
N ALA A 135 17.25 -8.04 10.58
CA ALA A 135 15.84 -7.70 10.71
C ALA A 135 15.45 -6.59 9.70
N ILE A 136 16.34 -5.62 9.50
CA ILE A 136 16.17 -4.58 8.48
C ILE A 136 16.28 -5.19 7.09
N LYS A 137 17.19 -6.14 6.88
CA LYS A 137 17.30 -6.89 5.62
C LYS A 137 16.01 -7.63 5.27
N SER A 138 15.41 -8.34 6.23
CA SER A 138 14.10 -8.98 6.03
C SER A 138 13.02 -7.95 5.67
N THR A 139 13.03 -6.77 6.29
CA THR A 139 12.11 -5.67 5.97
C THR A 139 12.32 -5.14 4.55
N LEU A 140 13.56 -5.01 4.11
CA LEU A 140 13.92 -4.62 2.75
C LEU A 140 13.43 -5.65 1.72
N ASP A 141 13.63 -6.95 2.00
CA ASP A 141 13.18 -8.04 1.12
C ASP A 141 11.64 -8.04 0.98
N ARG A 142 10.88 -7.67 2.02
CA ARG A 142 9.42 -7.51 1.93
C ARG A 142 8.99 -6.38 0.99
N LEU A 143 9.78 -5.32 0.85
CA LEU A 143 9.47 -4.19 -0.04
C LEU A 143 9.84 -4.45 -1.51
N TRP A 144 10.41 -5.62 -1.83
CA TRP A 144 10.85 -5.95 -3.17
C TRP A 144 9.74 -5.78 -4.21
N LEU A 145 8.51 -6.25 -3.93
CA LEU A 145 7.41 -6.16 -4.89
C LEU A 145 7.07 -4.70 -5.22
N ILE A 146 6.86 -3.85 -4.22
CA ILE A 146 6.56 -2.43 -4.46
C ILE A 146 7.72 -1.73 -5.20
N ASN A 147 8.96 -2.10 -4.90
CA ASN A 147 10.12 -1.60 -5.60
C ASN A 147 10.15 -2.04 -7.08
N LEU A 148 9.92 -3.32 -7.36
CA LEU A 148 9.81 -3.87 -8.73
C LEU A 148 8.75 -3.14 -9.55
N LEU A 149 7.61 -2.84 -8.92
CA LEU A 149 6.48 -2.17 -9.56
C LEU A 149 6.75 -0.70 -9.86
N SER A 150 7.64 -0.08 -9.10
CA SER A 150 7.96 1.36 -9.19
C SER A 150 9.24 1.64 -9.97
N ASP A 151 10.16 0.67 -10.03
CA ASP A 151 11.47 0.78 -10.65
C ASP A 151 11.75 -0.46 -11.51
N SER A 152 11.61 -0.33 -12.82
CA SER A 152 11.50 -1.45 -13.77
C SER A 152 12.84 -2.05 -14.22
N THR A 153 13.91 -1.91 -13.43
CA THR A 153 15.28 -2.23 -13.87
C THR A 153 15.83 -3.54 -13.31
N ASP A 154 14.99 -4.39 -12.71
CA ASP A 154 15.48 -5.55 -11.96
C ASP A 154 15.90 -6.72 -12.88
N LEU A 155 17.23 -6.88 -13.07
CA LEU A 155 17.84 -7.99 -13.80
C LEU A 155 17.80 -9.32 -13.02
N GLU A 156 17.38 -9.30 -11.75
CA GLU A 156 17.38 -10.46 -10.83
C GLU A 156 15.98 -10.87 -10.36
N PHE A 157 14.96 -10.69 -11.20
CA PHE A 157 13.55 -10.93 -10.87
C PHE A 157 13.28 -12.22 -10.08
N GLU A 158 13.80 -13.38 -10.54
CA GLU A 158 13.56 -14.67 -9.87
C GLU A 158 14.20 -14.73 -8.47
N THR A 159 15.40 -14.19 -8.31
CA THR A 159 16.10 -14.16 -7.01
C THR A 159 15.39 -13.22 -6.03
N GLY A 160 14.98 -12.04 -6.50
CA GLY A 160 14.20 -11.10 -5.70
C GLY A 160 12.85 -11.69 -5.27
N LEU A 161 12.14 -12.36 -6.19
CA LEU A 161 10.88 -13.03 -5.90
C LEU A 161 11.01 -14.09 -4.80
N LEU A 162 12.03 -14.95 -4.88
CA LEU A 162 12.23 -16.00 -3.90
C LEU A 162 12.56 -15.44 -2.51
N LYS A 163 13.41 -14.39 -2.43
CA LYS A 163 13.71 -13.68 -1.18
C LYS A 163 12.47 -13.02 -0.59
N TRP A 164 11.65 -12.40 -1.43
CA TRP A 164 10.38 -11.80 -1.02
C TRP A 164 9.42 -12.82 -0.41
N LEU A 165 9.32 -14.02 -1.00
CA LEU A 165 8.55 -15.13 -0.41
C LEU A 165 9.15 -15.56 0.93
N ASP A 166 10.47 -15.72 1.02
CA ASP A 166 11.15 -16.10 2.27
C ASP A 166 10.93 -15.09 3.40
N ALA A 167 10.95 -13.79 3.09
CA ALA A 167 10.74 -12.72 4.06
C ALA A 167 9.33 -12.75 4.70
N HIS A 168 8.35 -13.37 4.03
CA HIS A 168 6.99 -13.55 4.52
C HIS A 168 6.75 -14.88 5.23
N GLN A 169 7.68 -15.84 5.19
CA GLN A 169 7.52 -17.15 5.86
C GLN A 169 7.43 -17.05 7.38
N GLN A 170 7.94 -15.96 7.97
CA GLN A 170 7.86 -15.70 9.41
C GLN A 170 6.44 -15.30 9.87
N SER A 171 5.53 -14.99 8.94
CA SER A 171 4.12 -14.73 9.24
C SER A 171 3.37 -16.03 9.52
N SER A 172 2.15 -15.93 10.08
CA SER A 172 1.28 -17.11 10.19
C SER A 172 1.05 -17.77 8.83
N GLU A 173 0.89 -19.09 8.77
CA GLU A 173 0.69 -19.81 7.50
C GLU A 173 -0.46 -19.24 6.66
N MET A 174 -1.56 -18.85 7.32
CA MET A 174 -2.70 -18.22 6.65
C MET A 174 -2.33 -16.87 6.03
N GLN A 175 -1.58 -16.04 6.75
CA GLN A 175 -1.14 -14.73 6.28
C GLN A 175 -0.11 -14.87 5.15
N PHE A 176 0.88 -15.76 5.31
CA PHE A 176 1.85 -16.10 4.28
C PHE A 176 1.15 -16.50 2.98
N ARG A 177 0.22 -17.47 3.04
CA ARG A 177 -0.50 -17.92 1.85
C ARG A 177 -1.31 -16.79 1.20
N SER A 178 -1.97 -15.96 2.01
CA SER A 178 -2.80 -14.85 1.51
C SER A 178 -1.97 -13.77 0.81
N ILE A 179 -0.88 -13.32 1.44
CA ILE A 179 0.03 -12.29 0.92
C ILE A 179 0.75 -12.80 -0.32
N CYS A 180 1.34 -13.99 -0.25
CA CYS A 180 2.14 -14.53 -1.34
C CYS A 180 1.28 -14.84 -2.57
N THR A 181 0.09 -15.45 -2.38
CA THR A 181 -0.86 -15.62 -3.49
C THR A 181 -1.21 -14.27 -4.11
N ALA A 182 -1.46 -13.24 -3.29
CA ALA A 182 -1.77 -11.92 -3.81
C ALA A 182 -0.63 -11.31 -4.62
N GLY A 183 0.60 -11.28 -4.09
CA GLY A 183 1.75 -10.77 -4.83
C GLY A 183 1.95 -11.51 -6.15
N LEU A 184 1.96 -12.85 -6.15
CA LEU A 184 2.14 -13.64 -7.37
C LEU A 184 1.06 -13.35 -8.43
N ARG A 185 -0.22 -13.28 -8.03
CA ARG A 185 -1.32 -12.96 -8.97
C ARG A 185 -1.19 -11.56 -9.56
N LEU A 186 -0.74 -10.59 -8.77
CA LEU A 186 -0.56 -9.21 -9.24
C LEU A 186 0.63 -9.08 -10.20
N ILE A 187 1.74 -9.76 -9.88
CA ILE A 187 2.92 -9.84 -10.75
C ILE A 187 2.52 -10.43 -12.12
N GLU A 188 1.79 -11.54 -12.15
CA GLU A 188 1.29 -12.15 -13.40
C GLU A 188 0.32 -11.21 -14.15
N ALA A 189 -0.55 -10.50 -13.44
CA ALA A 189 -1.48 -9.56 -14.06
C ALA A 189 -0.76 -8.43 -14.81
N LEU A 190 0.42 -8.03 -14.33
CA LEU A 190 1.29 -7.06 -14.97
C LEU A 190 2.16 -7.65 -16.08
N GLY A 191 2.06 -8.96 -16.33
CA GLY A 191 2.66 -9.64 -17.47
C GLY A 191 4.05 -10.21 -17.21
N TYR A 192 4.52 -10.18 -15.97
CA TYR A 192 5.71 -10.92 -15.58
C TYR A 192 5.43 -12.42 -15.57
N GLN A 193 6.44 -13.20 -15.94
CA GLN A 193 6.37 -14.66 -15.89
C GLN A 193 6.81 -15.12 -14.50
N VAL A 194 5.85 -15.57 -13.69
CA VAL A 194 6.14 -16.15 -12.37
C VAL A 194 6.59 -17.61 -12.56
N PRO A 195 7.75 -18.02 -12.03
CA PRO A 195 8.20 -19.40 -12.11
C PRO A 195 7.33 -20.33 -11.27
N ASP A 196 7.12 -21.57 -11.73
CA ASP A 196 6.31 -22.57 -11.03
C ASP A 196 6.82 -22.83 -9.60
N SER A 197 8.14 -22.75 -9.38
CA SER A 197 8.76 -22.91 -8.06
C SER A 197 8.20 -21.95 -7.01
N ALA A 198 7.84 -20.72 -7.40
CA ALA A 198 7.21 -19.74 -6.52
C ALA A 198 5.79 -20.18 -6.13
N TRP A 199 5.01 -20.69 -7.09
CA TRP A 199 3.66 -21.21 -6.84
C TRP A 199 3.68 -22.46 -5.94
N TRP A 200 4.63 -23.38 -6.17
CA TRP A 200 4.79 -24.58 -5.34
C TRP A 200 5.09 -24.23 -3.88
N LYS A 201 5.98 -23.26 -3.64
CA LYS A 201 6.31 -22.77 -2.29
C LYS A 201 5.10 -22.23 -1.52
N VAL A 202 4.16 -21.58 -2.21
CA VAL A 202 2.90 -21.10 -1.61
C VAL A 202 1.93 -22.26 -1.37
N LEU A 203 1.85 -23.22 -2.29
CA LEU A 203 0.95 -24.37 -2.20
C LEU A 203 1.30 -25.33 -1.05
N GLU A 204 2.60 -25.50 -0.76
CA GLU A 204 3.10 -26.36 0.32
C GLU A 204 2.72 -25.86 1.73
N SER A 205 2.30 -24.59 1.86
CA SER A 205 1.80 -24.08 3.14
C SER A 205 0.43 -24.71 3.50
N ALA A 206 0.31 -25.23 4.73
CA ALA A 206 -0.87 -26.00 5.18
C ALA A 206 -2.11 -25.13 5.52
N ALA A 207 -2.22 -23.93 4.95
CA ALA A 207 -3.35 -23.04 5.20
C ALA A 207 -4.63 -23.51 4.49
N GLU A 208 -5.81 -23.18 5.02
CA GLU A 208 -7.09 -23.50 4.38
C GLU A 208 -7.25 -22.80 3.02
N VAL A 209 -7.97 -23.46 2.10
CA VAL A 209 -8.33 -22.88 0.80
C VAL A 209 -9.34 -21.76 1.01
N ARG A 210 -8.91 -20.51 0.83
CA ARG A 210 -9.83 -19.37 0.76
C ARG A 210 -10.59 -19.40 -0.56
N ARG A 211 -11.92 -19.47 -0.47
CA ARG A 211 -12.80 -19.25 -1.62
C ARG A 211 -12.89 -17.75 -1.87
N GLY A 212 -12.32 -17.29 -2.99
CA GLY A 212 -12.47 -15.92 -3.44
C GLY A 212 -13.95 -15.56 -3.62
N SER A 213 -14.31 -14.33 -3.26
CA SER A 213 -15.69 -13.82 -3.27
C SER A 213 -16.06 -13.07 -4.56
N GLY A 214 -15.24 -13.17 -5.60
CA GLY A 214 -15.46 -12.46 -6.87
C GLY A 214 -16.62 -13.03 -7.68
N ASP A 215 -17.42 -12.17 -8.31
CA ASP A 215 -18.47 -12.59 -9.23
C ASP A 215 -17.84 -13.13 -10.54
N PRO A 216 -17.94 -14.45 -10.81
CA PRO A 216 -17.33 -15.06 -11.99
C PRO A 216 -17.96 -14.53 -13.29
N VAL A 217 -19.23 -14.11 -13.28
CA VAL A 217 -19.93 -13.56 -14.45
C VAL A 217 -19.35 -12.20 -14.80
N MET A 218 -19.24 -11.31 -13.82
CA MET A 218 -18.66 -9.98 -14.01
C MET A 218 -17.20 -10.06 -14.49
N ARG A 219 -16.41 -10.97 -13.91
CA ARG A 219 -15.02 -11.20 -14.31
C ARG A 219 -14.91 -11.67 -15.76
N ARG A 220 -15.79 -12.58 -16.19
CA ARG A 220 -15.83 -13.07 -17.58
C ARG A 220 -16.27 -11.99 -18.56
N ALA A 221 -17.25 -11.17 -18.19
CA ALA A 221 -17.69 -10.04 -19.00
C ALA A 221 -16.55 -9.02 -19.21
N MET A 222 -15.85 -8.66 -18.13
CA MET A 222 -14.72 -7.73 -18.16
C MET A 222 -13.60 -8.21 -19.09
N LEU A 223 -13.24 -9.51 -19.01
CA LEU A 223 -12.25 -10.11 -19.90
C LEU A 223 -12.67 -10.07 -21.37
N ARG A 224 -13.93 -10.41 -21.67
CA ARG A 224 -14.44 -10.35 -23.05
C ARG A 224 -14.47 -8.92 -23.60
N ALA A 225 -14.73 -7.94 -22.75
CA ALA A 225 -14.67 -6.54 -23.14
C ALA A 225 -13.24 -6.10 -23.44
N SER A 226 -12.28 -6.47 -22.59
CA SER A 226 -10.89 -6.08 -22.77
C SER A 226 -10.21 -6.79 -23.95
N GLU A 227 -10.45 -8.09 -24.13
CA GLU A 227 -9.96 -8.87 -25.28
C GLU A 227 -10.47 -8.32 -26.62
N ALA A 228 -11.65 -7.70 -26.62
CA ALA A 228 -12.23 -7.05 -27.80
C ALA A 228 -11.87 -5.56 -27.92
N GLY A 229 -11.00 -5.03 -27.07
CA GLY A 229 -10.57 -3.62 -27.09
C GLY A 229 -11.66 -2.61 -26.67
N ARG A 230 -12.75 -3.04 -26.02
CA ARG A 230 -13.87 -2.17 -25.64
C ARG A 230 -13.56 -1.40 -24.34
N ARG A 231 -12.62 -0.45 -24.43
CA ARG A 231 -12.06 0.30 -23.29
C ARG A 231 -13.11 0.83 -22.30
N GLY A 232 -14.15 1.53 -22.78
CA GLY A 232 -15.18 2.11 -21.90
C GLY A 232 -15.98 1.05 -21.14
N GLU A 233 -16.34 -0.04 -21.81
CA GLU A 233 -17.05 -1.17 -21.18
C GLU A 233 -16.16 -1.91 -20.19
N THR A 234 -14.88 -2.11 -20.50
CA THR A 234 -13.90 -2.69 -19.57
C THR A 234 -13.83 -1.90 -18.26
N VAL A 235 -13.70 -0.57 -18.35
CA VAL A 235 -13.64 0.30 -17.16
C VAL A 235 -14.96 0.26 -16.38
N LEU A 236 -16.10 0.29 -17.06
CA LEU A 236 -17.41 0.21 -16.40
C LEU A 236 -17.59 -1.13 -15.66
N LEU A 237 -17.27 -2.25 -16.31
CA LEU A 237 -17.39 -3.59 -15.72
C LEU A 237 -16.43 -3.77 -14.54
N MET A 238 -15.22 -3.19 -14.60
CA MET A 238 -14.31 -3.14 -13.47
C MET A 238 -14.94 -2.42 -12.28
N LEU A 239 -15.46 -1.20 -12.47
CA LEU A 239 -16.10 -0.42 -11.40
C LEU A 239 -17.32 -1.15 -10.82
N LEU A 240 -18.12 -1.81 -11.66
CA LEU A 240 -19.25 -2.62 -11.23
C LEU A 240 -18.81 -3.87 -10.44
N ALA A 241 -17.72 -4.53 -10.85
CA ALA A 241 -17.18 -5.70 -10.15
C ALA A 241 -16.76 -5.37 -8.72
N PHE A 242 -16.26 -4.15 -8.49
CA PHE A 242 -15.88 -3.69 -7.16
C PHE A 242 -17.07 -3.15 -6.36
N GLY A 243 -18.13 -2.67 -7.01
CA GLY A 243 -19.40 -2.32 -6.36
C GLY A 243 -19.28 -1.30 -5.24
N GLY A 244 -18.30 -0.39 -5.32
CA GLY A 244 -17.98 0.60 -4.30
C GLY A 244 -17.08 0.11 -3.16
N LYS A 245 -16.65 -1.16 -3.17
CA LYS A 245 -15.58 -1.67 -2.30
C LYS A 245 -14.23 -1.38 -2.95
N ALA A 246 -13.23 -1.07 -2.13
CA ALA A 246 -11.86 -0.96 -2.63
C ALA A 246 -11.33 -2.34 -3.05
N PRO A 247 -10.39 -2.40 -4.01
CA PRO A 247 -9.56 -3.57 -4.24
C PRO A 247 -8.86 -4.03 -2.94
N GLY A 248 -8.75 -5.33 -2.75
CA GLY A 248 -8.16 -5.94 -1.55
C GLY A 248 -7.67 -7.36 -1.81
N ILE A 249 -6.96 -7.94 -0.84
CA ILE A 249 -6.49 -9.33 -0.96
C ILE A 249 -7.69 -10.31 -0.94
N GLU A 250 -8.79 -9.95 -0.30
CA GLU A 250 -10.03 -10.74 -0.24
C GLU A 250 -10.71 -10.94 -1.60
N ASN A 251 -10.45 -10.07 -2.57
CA ASN A 251 -10.98 -10.14 -3.93
C ASN A 251 -9.87 -10.19 -4.99
N ILE A 252 -8.70 -10.72 -4.62
CA ILE A 252 -7.48 -10.71 -5.42
C ILE A 252 -7.65 -11.16 -6.87
N ASP A 253 -8.44 -12.20 -7.15
CA ASP A 253 -8.67 -12.66 -8.52
C ASP A 253 -9.41 -11.62 -9.36
N THR A 254 -10.33 -10.87 -8.76
CA THR A 254 -11.03 -9.77 -9.42
C THR A 254 -10.04 -8.64 -9.70
N THR A 255 -9.19 -8.30 -8.71
CA THR A 255 -8.17 -7.26 -8.84
C THR A 255 -7.11 -7.57 -9.89
N ALA A 256 -6.55 -8.79 -9.89
CA ALA A 256 -5.62 -9.26 -10.90
C ALA A 256 -6.26 -9.27 -12.29
N THR A 257 -7.55 -9.66 -12.40
CA THR A 257 -8.26 -9.61 -13.69
C THR A 257 -8.47 -8.16 -14.14
N ALA A 258 -8.81 -7.25 -13.23
CA ALA A 258 -8.97 -5.83 -13.55
C ALA A 258 -7.66 -5.21 -14.04
N ALA A 259 -6.54 -5.44 -13.34
CA ALA A 259 -5.21 -4.99 -13.76
C ALA A 259 -4.84 -5.52 -15.16
N ARG A 260 -5.04 -6.81 -15.42
CA ARG A 260 -4.82 -7.40 -16.74
C ARG A 260 -5.73 -6.78 -17.80
N ALA A 261 -7.02 -6.59 -17.49
CA ALA A 261 -7.99 -6.03 -18.42
C ALA A 261 -7.67 -4.58 -18.80
N LEU A 262 -7.22 -3.77 -17.83
CA LEU A 262 -6.73 -2.41 -18.06
C LEU A 262 -5.53 -2.41 -19.03
N ARG A 263 -4.55 -3.28 -18.82
CA ARG A 263 -3.39 -3.42 -19.74
C ARG A 263 -3.82 -3.76 -21.17
N LEU A 264 -4.74 -4.73 -21.32
CA LEU A 264 -5.23 -5.16 -22.64
C LEU A 264 -5.91 -4.03 -23.43
N VAL A 265 -6.47 -3.03 -22.75
CA VAL A 265 -7.11 -1.87 -23.40
C VAL A 265 -6.21 -0.63 -23.44
N GLY A 266 -4.90 -0.79 -23.19
CA GLY A 266 -3.90 0.27 -23.26
C GLY A 266 -3.82 1.20 -22.05
N LEU A 267 -4.38 0.78 -20.90
CA LEU A 267 -4.36 1.50 -19.62
C LEU A 267 -3.28 0.91 -18.69
N GLU A 268 -2.03 0.88 -19.16
CA GLU A 268 -0.93 0.24 -18.41
C GLU A 268 -0.55 0.99 -17.13
N ALA A 269 -0.57 2.33 -17.17
CA ALA A 269 -0.25 3.16 -16.02
C ALA A 269 -1.29 2.95 -14.90
N GLU A 270 -2.58 2.91 -15.25
CA GLU A 270 -3.67 2.66 -14.32
C GLU A 270 -3.64 1.24 -13.76
N ALA A 271 -3.29 0.25 -14.59
CA ALA A 271 -3.09 -1.12 -14.12
C ALA A 271 -1.96 -1.22 -13.09
N ARG A 272 -0.83 -0.56 -13.35
CA ARG A 272 0.31 -0.51 -12.44
C ARG A 272 -0.05 0.21 -11.14
N GLN A 273 -0.72 1.37 -11.24
CA GLN A 273 -1.15 2.14 -10.08
C GLN A 273 -2.12 1.33 -9.19
N LEU A 274 -3.08 0.63 -9.78
CA LEU A 274 -3.99 -0.27 -9.06
C LEU A 274 -3.23 -1.34 -8.26
N VAL A 275 -2.22 -1.94 -8.87
CA VAL A 275 -1.40 -2.97 -8.22
C VAL A 275 -0.53 -2.36 -7.11
N LEU A 276 0.09 -1.21 -7.35
CA LEU A 276 0.90 -0.48 -6.36
C LEU A 276 0.09 -0.08 -5.13
N GLU A 277 -1.11 0.46 -5.34
CA GLU A 277 -2.02 0.85 -4.26
C GLU A 277 -2.41 -0.34 -3.39
N LEU A 278 -2.73 -1.48 -4.01
CA LEU A 278 -3.02 -2.71 -3.27
C LEU A 278 -1.79 -3.24 -2.54
N ALA A 279 -0.64 -3.30 -3.20
CA ALA A 279 0.59 -3.80 -2.60
C ALA A 279 0.97 -2.98 -1.37
N ALA A 280 0.95 -1.66 -1.48
CA ALA A 280 1.28 -0.80 -0.35
C ALA A 280 0.25 -0.84 0.77
N LYS A 281 -1.04 -0.87 0.44
CA LYS A 281 -2.10 -1.03 1.43
C LYS A 281 -1.91 -2.33 2.19
N GLU A 282 -1.55 -3.43 1.56
CA GLU A 282 -1.54 -4.73 2.22
C GLU A 282 -0.14 -5.13 2.74
N GLY A 283 0.86 -4.27 2.52
CA GLY A 283 2.25 -4.54 2.88
C GLY A 283 2.87 -5.68 2.07
N LEU A 284 2.45 -5.83 0.82
CA LEU A 284 3.06 -6.76 -0.14
C LEU A 284 4.41 -6.24 -0.64
#